data_AF-A0A938SX41-F1
#
_entry.id   AF-A0A938SX41-F1
#
_cell.length_a   1.000
_cell.length_b   1.000
_cell.length_c   1.000
_cell.angle_alpha   90.00
_cell.angle_beta   90.00
_cell.angle_gamma   90.00
#
_symmetry.space_group_name_H-M   'P 1'
#
loop_
_entity.id
_entity.type
_entity.pdbx_description
1 polymer ?
#
loop_
_entity_poly.entity_id
_entity_poly.type
_entity_poly.pdbx_seq_one_letter_code
_entity_poly.pdbx_strand_id
1 'polypeptide(L)'
;MMKKSNWRILAALLCIAGLAGCLFGSDDGDDGDGGPTVPAVVSISPADDAVNVEPGVEILVEFNVAMDAPSVEAATTLSDPTRSNVAFEAQWITGKLLRIDPESELSPGLVYTLTIGTSAESAAGEALAATFTSSFTTLPSHPVVLSTYPANGATGVPRNTTVIVEFSMGMDMGSTYAAFGISPYVTPAIDFDGK
;
A
#
# COMPACT_ATOMS: atom_id res chain seq x y z
N MET A 1 24.52 1.56 22.48
CA MET A 1 23.24 2.10 22.96
C MET A 1 22.33 2.28 21.75
N MET A 2 21.52 1.26 21.46
CA MET A 2 20.65 1.23 20.28
C MET A 2 19.40 2.05 20.58
N LYS A 3 19.19 3.14 19.81
CA LYS A 3 17.92 3.87 19.86
C LYS A 3 16.88 3.01 19.14
N LYS A 4 15.94 2.44 19.91
CA LYS A 4 14.68 1.94 19.37
C LYS A 4 13.96 3.14 18.75
N SER A 5 13.94 3.21 17.42
CA SER A 5 13.16 4.21 16.71
C SER A 5 11.72 3.71 16.66
N ASN A 6 10.88 4.32 17.49
CA ASN A 6 9.43 4.13 17.47
C ASN A 6 8.89 4.96 16.30
N TRP A 7 8.66 4.34 15.13
CA TRP A 7 7.99 4.99 14.01
C TRP A 7 6.48 4.72 14.03
N ARG A 8 5.73 5.74 13.62
CA ARG A 8 4.30 5.93 13.85
C ARG A 8 3.50 5.07 12.88
N ILE A 9 2.51 4.35 13.41
CA ILE A 9 1.51 3.59 12.67
C ILE A 9 0.76 4.55 11.73
N LEU A 10 1.00 4.43 10.42
CA LEU A 10 0.13 4.98 9.37
C LEU A 10 -0.78 3.84 8.91
N ALA A 11 -1.81 3.57 9.73
CA ALA A 11 -2.91 2.72 9.32
C ALA A 11 -3.79 3.51 8.33
N ALA A 12 -3.49 3.41 7.04
CA ALA A 12 -4.44 3.78 6.00
C ALA A 12 -5.44 2.62 5.80
N LEU A 13 -6.31 2.42 6.78
CA LEU A 13 -7.51 1.58 6.65
C LEU A 13 -8.56 2.37 5.86
N LEU A 14 -8.53 2.25 4.53
CA LEU A 14 -9.63 2.71 3.69
C LEU A 14 -10.68 1.58 3.60
N CYS A 15 -11.63 1.57 4.53
CA CYS A 15 -12.85 0.79 4.40
C CYS A 15 -13.70 1.35 3.24
N ILE A 16 -13.82 0.61 2.14
CA ILE A 16 -14.97 0.76 1.23
C ILE A 16 -15.97 -0.34 1.59
N ALA A 17 -16.90 -0.01 2.48
CA ALA A 17 -18.12 -0.79 2.64
C ALA A 17 -19.05 -0.47 1.46
N GLY A 18 -19.11 -1.39 0.49
CA GLY A 18 -20.09 -1.38 -0.60
C GLY A 18 -21.30 -2.26 -0.24
N LEU A 19 -22.47 -1.63 -0.14
CA LEU A 19 -23.75 -2.20 0.32
C LEU A 19 -24.21 -3.47 -0.42
N ALA A 20 -24.61 -4.49 0.34
CA ALA A 20 -25.62 -5.45 -0.07
C ALA A 20 -26.85 -5.27 0.82
N GLY A 21 -27.79 -4.44 0.35
CA GLY A 21 -29.13 -4.37 0.91
C GLY A 21 -30.04 -5.37 0.20
N CYS A 22 -30.54 -6.37 0.92
CA CYS A 22 -31.78 -7.07 0.59
C CYS A 22 -32.59 -7.25 1.88
N LEU A 23 -33.84 -6.84 1.85
CA LEU A 23 -34.77 -6.91 2.98
C LEU A 23 -35.03 -8.36 3.40
N PHE A 24 -35.01 -8.57 4.72
CA PHE A 24 -35.37 -9.83 5.37
C PHE A 24 -36.87 -10.12 5.24
N GLY A 25 -37.20 -11.21 4.56
CA GLY A 25 -38.43 -11.96 4.75
C GLY A 25 -38.11 -13.24 5.50
N SER A 26 -38.77 -13.45 6.63
CA SER A 26 -38.64 -14.60 7.55
C SER A 26 -39.13 -15.91 6.91
N ASP A 27 -38.41 -17.02 7.06
CA ASP A 27 -38.98 -18.33 7.47
C ASP A 27 -37.89 -19.42 7.62
N ASP A 28 -37.90 -20.07 8.78
CA ASP A 28 -37.63 -21.49 9.11
C ASP A 28 -36.52 -22.31 8.41
N GLY A 29 -35.53 -22.74 9.21
CA GLY A 29 -34.86 -24.03 9.03
C GLY A 29 -33.34 -24.00 9.18
N ASP A 30 -32.83 -24.85 10.06
CA ASP A 30 -31.45 -25.34 10.14
C ASP A 30 -30.65 -25.27 8.83
N ASP A 31 -29.67 -24.37 8.75
CA ASP A 31 -28.58 -24.41 7.77
C ASP A 31 -27.30 -23.99 8.49
N GLY A 32 -26.37 -24.91 8.68
CA GLY A 32 -25.03 -24.57 9.18
C GLY A 32 -24.49 -23.42 8.36
N ASP A 33 -24.25 -22.27 9.01
CA ASP A 33 -23.78 -21.03 8.39
C ASP A 33 -22.36 -21.25 7.85
N GLY A 34 -22.30 -21.94 6.70
CA GLY A 34 -21.13 -22.17 5.88
C GLY A 34 -20.77 -20.85 5.23
N GLY A 35 -20.20 -19.95 6.04
CA GLY A 35 -19.51 -18.77 5.53
C GLY A 35 -18.57 -19.15 4.39
N PRO A 36 -18.20 -18.20 3.52
CA PRO A 36 -17.40 -18.50 2.34
C PRO A 36 -16.19 -19.36 2.74
N THR A 37 -16.00 -20.51 2.08
CA THR A 37 -14.88 -21.42 2.37
C THR A 37 -13.72 -21.19 1.41
N VAL A 38 -14.03 -20.66 0.21
CA VAL A 38 -13.06 -20.30 -0.81
C VAL A 38 -12.30 -19.04 -0.39
N PRO A 39 -10.97 -19.11 -0.23
CA PRO A 39 -10.18 -17.96 0.15
C PRO A 39 -10.07 -16.94 -0.98
N ALA A 40 -10.02 -15.67 -0.60
CA ALA A 40 -9.74 -14.53 -1.47
C ALA A 40 -9.08 -13.42 -0.65
N VAL A 41 -8.16 -12.68 -1.28
CA VAL A 41 -7.60 -11.44 -0.71
C VAL A 41 -8.66 -10.35 -0.81
N VAL A 42 -9.02 -9.75 0.32
CA VAL A 42 -10.01 -8.65 0.39
C VAL A 42 -9.37 -7.28 0.48
N SER A 43 -8.13 -7.22 0.97
CA SER A 43 -7.37 -5.97 1.07
C SER A 43 -5.87 -6.24 1.07
N ILE A 44 -5.10 -5.31 0.52
CA ILE A 44 -3.64 -5.31 0.56
C ILE A 44 -3.13 -3.88 0.78
N SER A 45 -2.06 -3.76 1.58
CA SER A 45 -1.31 -2.52 1.78
C SER A 45 0.18 -2.82 1.61
N PRO A 46 0.96 -2.10 0.77
CA PRO A 46 0.52 -1.04 -0.14
C PRO A 46 -0.60 -1.49 -1.08
N ALA A 47 -1.43 -0.54 -1.51
CA ALA A 47 -2.48 -0.81 -2.48
C ALA A 47 -1.87 -1.28 -3.81
N ASP A 48 -2.65 -1.99 -4.60
CA ASP A 48 -2.19 -2.43 -5.92
C ASP A 48 -1.84 -1.23 -6.82
N ASP A 49 -0.74 -1.36 -7.55
CA ASP A 49 -0.10 -0.33 -8.35
C ASP A 49 0.27 0.94 -7.58
N ALA A 50 0.39 0.87 -6.25
CA ALA A 50 0.83 2.01 -5.45
C ALA A 50 2.21 2.50 -5.91
N VAL A 51 2.34 3.81 -6.07
CA VAL A 51 3.62 4.46 -6.38
C VAL A 51 4.14 5.17 -5.14
N ASN A 52 5.44 5.46 -5.15
CA ASN A 52 6.08 6.28 -4.12
C ASN A 52 5.98 5.67 -2.72
N VAL A 53 6.11 4.35 -2.64
CA VAL A 53 6.10 3.61 -1.38
C VAL A 53 7.47 3.69 -0.70
N GLU A 54 7.50 3.90 0.61
CA GLU A 54 8.77 3.93 1.36
C GLU A 54 9.53 2.60 1.23
N PRO A 55 10.85 2.61 0.99
CA PRO A 55 11.67 1.39 0.89
C PRO A 55 11.63 0.45 2.11
N GLY A 56 11.30 0.97 3.30
CA GLY A 56 11.14 0.20 4.55
C GLY A 56 9.70 -0.20 4.85
N VAL A 57 8.85 -0.34 3.83
CA VAL A 57 7.42 -0.65 3.98
C VAL A 57 7.18 -2.08 4.46
N GLU A 58 6.15 -2.25 5.30
CA GLU A 58 5.54 -3.54 5.61
C GLU A 58 4.37 -3.81 4.65
N ILE A 59 4.21 -5.07 4.23
CA ILE A 59 3.11 -5.47 3.37
C ILE A 59 2.06 -6.19 4.23
N LEU A 60 0.81 -5.73 4.20
CA LEU A 60 -0.32 -6.33 4.91
C LEU A 60 -1.29 -6.93 3.90
N VAL A 61 -1.65 -8.21 4.08
CA VAL A 61 -2.60 -8.94 3.25
C VAL A 61 -3.75 -9.44 4.13
N GLU A 62 -4.97 -9.04 3.81
CA GLU A 62 -6.18 -9.48 4.50
C GLU A 62 -6.98 -10.43 3.61
N PHE A 63 -7.40 -11.56 4.18
CA PHE A 63 -8.21 -12.59 3.52
C PHE A 63 -9.65 -12.57 4.02
N ASN A 64 -10.60 -13.00 3.20
CA ASN A 64 -12.01 -13.16 3.60
C ASN A 64 -12.22 -14.27 4.65
N VAL A 65 -11.32 -15.26 4.70
CA VAL A 65 -11.40 -16.47 5.54
C VAL A 65 -10.11 -16.70 6.31
N ALA A 66 -10.17 -17.56 7.34
CA ALA A 66 -8.96 -18.00 8.01
C ALA A 66 -8.15 -18.90 7.07
N MET A 67 -6.85 -18.66 6.97
CA MET A 67 -5.94 -19.36 6.08
C MET A 67 -5.13 -20.44 6.82
N ASP A 68 -4.66 -21.44 6.09
CA ASP A 68 -3.57 -22.30 6.54
C ASP A 68 -2.24 -21.57 6.36
N ALA A 69 -1.65 -21.15 7.48
CA ALA A 69 -0.44 -20.31 7.48
C ALA A 69 0.74 -20.93 6.70
N PRO A 70 1.13 -22.20 6.92
CA PRO A 70 2.22 -22.82 6.17
C PRO A 70 1.99 -22.87 4.64
N SER A 71 0.75 -23.14 4.19
CA SER A 71 0.43 -23.19 2.76
C SER A 71 0.60 -21.82 2.09
N VAL A 72 0.13 -20.75 2.73
CA VAL A 72 0.23 -19.39 2.22
C VAL A 72 1.70 -18.95 2.19
N GLU A 73 2.44 -19.20 3.26
CA GLU A 73 3.87 -18.85 3.34
C GLU A 73 4.68 -19.52 2.23
N ALA A 74 4.42 -20.82 1.97
CA ALA A 74 5.07 -21.55 0.89
C ALA A 74 4.63 -21.09 -0.53
N ALA A 75 3.40 -20.58 -0.66
CA ALA A 75 2.84 -20.09 -1.91
C ALA A 75 3.16 -18.61 -2.20
N THR A 76 3.76 -17.89 -1.25
CA THR A 76 3.98 -16.45 -1.34
C THR A 76 5.39 -16.15 -1.83
N THR A 77 5.49 -15.23 -2.80
CA THR A 77 6.76 -14.73 -3.30
C THR A 77 6.71 -13.22 -3.46
N LEU A 78 7.82 -12.56 -3.17
CA LEU A 78 8.05 -11.15 -3.46
C LEU A 78 9.19 -11.08 -4.48
N SER A 79 9.04 -10.32 -5.55
CA SER A 79 10.05 -10.22 -6.61
C SER A 79 10.25 -8.78 -7.07
N ASP A 80 11.38 -8.50 -7.69
CA ASP A 80 11.69 -7.24 -8.36
C ASP A 80 12.39 -7.52 -9.72
N PRO A 81 12.64 -6.51 -10.58
CA PRO A 81 13.27 -6.72 -11.89
C PRO A 81 14.67 -7.37 -11.86
N THR A 82 15.34 -7.36 -10.71
CA THR A 82 16.68 -7.89 -10.48
C THR A 82 16.69 -9.23 -9.74
N ARG A 83 15.63 -9.53 -8.98
CA ARG A 83 15.52 -10.69 -8.09
C ARG A 83 14.17 -11.38 -8.27
N SER A 84 14.20 -12.66 -8.64
CA SER A 84 13.00 -13.50 -8.66
C SER A 84 12.43 -13.78 -7.26
N ASN A 85 13.24 -13.59 -6.21
CA ASN A 85 12.82 -13.75 -4.82
C ASN A 85 13.54 -12.73 -3.92
N VAL A 86 12.76 -11.89 -3.26
CA VAL A 86 13.15 -10.96 -2.21
C VAL A 86 12.80 -11.64 -0.89
N ALA A 87 13.79 -11.84 -0.03
CA ALA A 87 13.58 -12.47 1.26
C ALA A 87 12.71 -11.59 2.18
N PHE A 88 11.78 -12.22 2.89
CA PHE A 88 10.87 -11.57 3.83
C PHE A 88 10.54 -12.50 4.99
N GLU A 89 10.17 -11.92 6.12
CA GLU A 89 9.56 -12.61 7.24
C GLU A 89 8.03 -12.51 7.14
N ALA A 90 7.34 -13.63 7.34
CA ALA A 90 5.88 -13.68 7.40
C ALA A 90 5.43 -13.75 8.87
N GLN A 91 4.47 -12.91 9.25
CA GLN A 91 3.87 -12.88 10.57
C GLN A 91 2.35 -12.83 10.48
N TRP A 92 1.68 -13.85 11.00
CA TRP A 92 0.22 -13.87 11.13
C TRP A 92 -0.21 -13.06 12.36
N ILE A 93 -0.93 -11.97 12.13
CA ILE A 93 -1.52 -11.12 13.18
C ILE A 93 -2.84 -11.73 13.67
N THR A 94 -3.63 -12.25 12.74
CA THR A 94 -4.82 -13.08 12.98
C THR A 94 -4.85 -14.19 11.94
N GLY A 95 -5.74 -15.18 12.04
CA GLY A 95 -5.86 -16.21 11.00
C GLY A 95 -6.22 -15.69 9.60
N LYS A 96 -6.62 -14.40 9.47
CA LYS A 96 -6.98 -13.77 8.19
C LYS A 96 -6.04 -12.64 7.77
N LEU A 97 -5.12 -12.22 8.65
CA LEU A 97 -4.29 -11.04 8.42
C LEU A 97 -2.82 -11.44 8.50
N LEU A 98 -2.17 -11.41 7.34
CA LEU A 98 -0.76 -11.70 7.17
C LEU A 98 0.01 -10.39 7.03
N ARG A 99 1.07 -10.24 7.84
CA ARG A 99 2.08 -9.22 7.71
C ARG A 99 3.33 -9.82 7.07
N ILE A 100 3.91 -9.13 6.11
CA ILE A 100 5.13 -9.50 5.40
C ILE A 100 6.12 -8.35 5.57
N ASP A 101 7.25 -8.64 6.18
CA ASP A 101 8.35 -7.69 6.40
C ASP A 101 9.57 -8.10 5.56
N PRO A 102 9.98 -7.32 4.56
CA PRO A 102 11.23 -7.58 3.85
C PRO A 102 12.43 -7.65 4.82
N GLU A 103 13.29 -8.65 4.67
CA GLU A 103 14.46 -8.84 5.57
C GLU A 103 15.50 -7.71 5.43
N SER A 104 15.45 -6.98 4.32
CA SER A 104 16.30 -5.84 4.04
C SER A 104 15.49 -4.75 3.36
N GLU A 105 15.93 -3.51 3.57
CA GLU A 105 15.32 -2.35 2.92
C GLU A 105 15.29 -2.56 1.40
N LEU A 106 14.13 -2.27 0.81
CA LEU A 106 13.90 -2.46 -0.61
C LEU A 106 14.75 -1.46 -1.42
N SER A 107 15.26 -1.88 -2.56
CA SER A 107 15.92 -0.96 -3.49
C SER A 107 14.95 0.15 -3.94
N PRO A 108 15.39 1.42 -3.95
CA PRO A 108 14.55 2.56 -4.31
C PRO A 108 14.26 2.61 -5.82
N GLY A 109 13.08 3.12 -6.19
CA GLY A 109 12.66 3.32 -7.57
C GLY A 109 12.40 2.03 -8.36
N LEU A 110 12.17 0.91 -7.68
CA LEU A 110 11.86 -0.38 -8.31
C LEU A 110 10.41 -0.78 -8.08
N VAL A 111 9.88 -1.53 -9.04
CA VAL A 111 8.59 -2.23 -8.89
C VAL A 111 8.84 -3.53 -8.12
N TYR A 112 8.04 -3.76 -7.10
CA TYR A 112 7.97 -5.01 -6.35
C TYR A 112 6.64 -5.68 -6.63
N THR A 113 6.68 -6.98 -6.91
CA THR A 113 5.48 -7.78 -7.18
C THR A 113 5.36 -8.87 -6.13
N LEU A 114 4.28 -8.81 -5.35
CA LEU A 114 3.82 -9.88 -4.48
C LEU A 114 2.96 -10.85 -5.28
N THR A 115 3.25 -12.15 -5.17
CA THR A 115 2.45 -13.22 -5.78
C THR A 115 2.10 -14.24 -4.71
N ILE A 116 0.82 -14.60 -4.62
CA ILE A 116 0.31 -15.69 -3.79
C ILE A 116 -0.30 -16.74 -4.73
N GLY A 117 0.35 -17.89 -4.83
CA GLY A 117 -0.04 -18.97 -5.73
C GLY A 117 -1.31 -19.70 -5.29
N THR A 118 -1.90 -20.47 -6.22
CA THR A 118 -3.11 -21.27 -5.98
C THR A 118 -2.92 -22.42 -4.98
N SER A 119 -1.69 -22.71 -4.53
CA SER A 119 -1.43 -23.68 -3.46
C SER A 119 -1.68 -23.12 -2.05
N ALA A 120 -2.00 -21.83 -1.93
CA ALA A 120 -2.46 -21.24 -0.68
C ALA A 120 -3.88 -21.71 -0.36
N GLU A 121 -4.07 -22.31 0.81
CA GLU A 121 -5.32 -22.93 1.24
C GLU A 121 -5.94 -22.18 2.43
N SER A 122 -7.26 -22.21 2.53
CA SER A 122 -7.97 -21.84 3.75
C SER A 122 -7.71 -22.88 4.84
N ALA A 123 -7.97 -22.53 6.10
CA ALA A 123 -7.90 -23.49 7.20
C ALA A 123 -8.90 -24.66 7.07
N ALA A 124 -9.86 -24.56 6.13
CA ALA A 124 -10.79 -25.62 5.76
C ALA A 124 -10.30 -26.50 4.59
N GLY A 125 -9.12 -26.21 4.02
CA GLY A 125 -8.50 -26.98 2.93
C GLY A 125 -8.93 -26.58 1.52
N GLU A 126 -9.61 -25.43 1.35
CA GLU A 126 -9.98 -24.91 0.03
C GLU A 126 -8.89 -23.98 -0.50
N ALA A 127 -8.44 -24.21 -1.74
CA ALA A 127 -7.39 -23.43 -2.38
C ALA A 127 -7.87 -22.07 -2.93
N LEU A 128 -6.95 -21.12 -3.09
CA LEU A 128 -7.19 -19.91 -3.89
C LEU A 128 -7.65 -20.28 -5.30
N ALA A 129 -8.75 -19.69 -5.75
CA ALA A 129 -9.34 -19.98 -7.07
C ALA A 129 -8.41 -19.57 -8.24
N ALA A 130 -7.58 -18.56 -8.03
CA ALA A 130 -6.58 -18.08 -8.98
C ALA A 130 -5.38 -17.50 -8.24
N THR A 131 -4.23 -17.45 -8.91
CA THR A 131 -3.05 -16.75 -8.39
C THR A 131 -3.39 -15.29 -8.15
N PHE A 132 -3.11 -14.80 -6.94
CA PHE A 132 -3.21 -13.39 -6.61
C PHE A 132 -1.87 -12.71 -6.89
N THR A 133 -1.90 -11.57 -7.57
CA THR A 133 -0.72 -10.74 -7.81
C THR A 133 -1.04 -9.31 -7.46
N SER A 134 -0.11 -8.63 -6.78
CA SER A 134 -0.17 -7.19 -6.57
C SER A 134 1.21 -6.57 -6.68
N SER A 135 1.27 -5.34 -7.18
CA SER A 135 2.53 -4.62 -7.36
C SER A 135 2.55 -3.27 -6.68
N PHE A 136 3.74 -2.80 -6.31
CA PHE A 136 3.96 -1.42 -5.87
C PHE A 136 5.34 -0.93 -6.27
N THR A 137 5.53 0.38 -6.36
CA THR A 137 6.79 1.02 -6.74
C THR A 137 7.38 1.79 -5.57
N THR A 138 8.62 1.49 -5.21
CA THR A 138 9.32 2.21 -4.14
C THR A 138 9.73 3.62 -4.56
N LEU A 139 9.87 4.51 -3.57
CA LEU A 139 10.37 5.86 -3.78
C LEU A 139 11.75 5.85 -4.46
N PRO A 140 11.99 6.72 -5.45
CA PRO A 140 13.31 6.88 -6.06
C PRO A 140 14.37 7.36 -5.04
N SER A 141 15.65 7.07 -5.33
CA SER A 141 16.79 7.55 -4.52
C SER A 141 17.08 9.04 -4.66
N HIS A 142 16.27 9.77 -5.43
CA HIS A 142 16.39 11.19 -5.69
C HIS A 142 15.03 11.87 -5.50
N PRO A 143 15.00 13.18 -5.22
CA PRO A 143 13.75 13.88 -5.05
C PRO A 143 12.92 13.87 -6.34
N VAL A 144 11.65 13.54 -6.19
CA VAL A 144 10.63 13.61 -7.23
C VAL A 144 9.43 14.38 -6.69
N VAL A 145 8.71 15.04 -7.58
CA VAL A 145 7.43 15.67 -7.23
C VAL A 145 6.38 14.57 -7.15
N LEU A 146 5.81 14.37 -5.97
CA LEU A 146 4.73 13.43 -5.71
C LEU A 146 3.39 13.99 -6.14
N SER A 147 3.11 15.23 -5.73
CA SER A 147 1.84 15.87 -6.00
C SER A 147 2.00 17.39 -6.10
N THR A 148 1.05 18.01 -6.79
CA THR A 148 0.93 19.47 -6.85
C THR A 148 -0.51 19.85 -6.58
N TYR A 149 -0.68 20.93 -5.82
CA TYR A 149 -1.97 21.59 -5.64
C TYR A 149 -1.81 23.07 -5.97
N PRO A 150 -2.64 23.66 -6.85
CA PRO A 150 -3.60 22.99 -7.72
C PRO A 150 -2.95 21.92 -8.60
N ALA A 151 -3.72 20.91 -8.97
CA ALA A 151 -3.25 19.88 -9.90
C ALA A 151 -2.85 20.52 -11.24
N ASN A 152 -1.89 19.90 -11.92
CA ASN A 152 -1.45 20.35 -13.25
C ASN A 152 -2.64 20.48 -14.21
N GLY A 153 -2.78 21.64 -14.85
CA GLY A 153 -3.89 21.94 -15.77
C GLY A 153 -5.20 22.36 -15.11
N ALA A 154 -5.24 22.57 -13.78
CA ALA A 154 -6.44 23.06 -13.11
C ALA A 154 -6.91 24.42 -13.68
N THR A 155 -8.21 24.55 -13.90
CA THR A 155 -8.87 25.79 -14.34
C THR A 155 -9.85 26.27 -13.27
N GLY A 156 -10.21 27.56 -13.30
CA GLY A 156 -11.14 28.13 -12.31
C GLY A 156 -10.57 28.22 -10.89
N VAL A 157 -9.25 28.10 -10.73
CA VAL A 157 -8.57 28.19 -9.43
C VAL A 157 -8.73 29.60 -8.85
N PRO A 158 -9.19 29.75 -7.59
CA PRO A 158 -9.26 31.04 -6.91
C PRO A 158 -7.90 31.74 -6.87
N ARG A 159 -7.87 33.06 -7.07
CA ARG A 159 -6.61 33.84 -7.16
C ARG A 159 -5.78 33.86 -5.87
N ASN A 160 -6.37 33.50 -4.74
CA ASN A 160 -5.72 33.42 -3.43
C ASN A 160 -5.33 31.98 -3.05
N THR A 161 -5.29 31.06 -4.02
CA THR A 161 -4.91 29.67 -3.76
C THR A 161 -3.41 29.55 -3.51
N THR A 162 -3.04 28.91 -2.41
CA THR A 162 -1.66 28.54 -2.12
C THR A 162 -1.25 27.39 -3.04
N VAL A 163 -0.09 27.52 -3.68
CA VAL A 163 0.52 26.42 -4.43
C VAL A 163 1.29 25.53 -3.45
N ILE A 164 0.99 24.24 -3.46
CA ILE A 164 1.64 23.21 -2.66
C ILE A 164 2.31 22.24 -3.61
N VAL A 165 3.57 21.92 -3.34
CA VAL A 165 4.31 20.88 -4.04
C VAL A 165 4.82 19.89 -3.02
N GLU A 166 4.40 18.65 -3.14
CA GLU A 166 4.85 17.57 -2.29
C GLU A 166 6.00 16.84 -2.97
N PHE A 167 7.12 16.70 -2.26
CA PHE A 167 8.29 15.99 -2.74
C PHE A 167 8.43 14.65 -2.03
N SER A 168 9.12 13.70 -2.67
CA SER A 168 9.40 12.38 -2.10
C SER A 168 10.32 12.39 -0.88
N MET A 169 11.05 13.48 -0.66
CA MET A 169 12.01 13.62 0.42
C MET A 169 12.25 15.09 0.74
N GLY A 170 12.86 15.34 1.90
CA GLY A 170 13.25 16.68 2.32
C GLY A 170 14.14 17.35 1.28
N MET A 171 13.79 18.58 0.92
CA MET A 171 14.47 19.36 -0.09
C MET A 171 15.38 20.40 0.56
N ASP A 172 16.56 20.63 0.00
CA ASP A 172 17.39 21.76 0.42
C ASP A 172 16.69 23.09 0.07
N MET A 173 16.49 23.94 1.06
CA MET A 173 15.71 25.17 0.92
C MET A 173 16.32 26.15 -0.09
N GLY A 174 17.65 26.28 -0.11
CA GLY A 174 18.35 27.26 -0.94
C GLY A 174 18.26 26.94 -2.43
N SER A 175 18.58 25.71 -2.79
CA SER A 175 18.47 25.21 -4.16
C SER A 175 17.01 25.18 -4.64
N THR A 176 16.08 24.81 -3.75
CA THR A 176 14.65 24.79 -4.06
C THR A 176 14.13 26.19 -4.35
N TYR A 177 14.44 27.17 -3.49
CA TYR A 177 14.05 28.56 -3.71
C TYR A 177 14.59 29.11 -5.02
N ALA A 178 15.84 28.78 -5.38
CA ALA A 178 16.45 29.21 -6.64
C ALA A 178 15.82 28.53 -7.88
N ALA A 179 15.27 27.32 -7.74
CA ALA A 179 14.67 26.56 -8.83
C ALA A 179 13.20 26.90 -9.07
N PHE A 180 12.49 27.43 -8.07
CA PHE A 180 11.08 27.78 -8.21
C PHE A 180 10.86 29.07 -9.01
N GLY A 181 9.93 29.01 -9.95
CA GLY A 181 9.50 30.15 -10.76
C GLY A 181 8.01 30.10 -11.03
N ILE A 182 7.38 31.28 -11.06
CA ILE A 182 5.97 31.45 -11.41
C ILE A 182 5.87 32.39 -12.61
N SER A 183 4.98 32.08 -13.55
CA SER A 183 4.76 32.87 -14.76
C SER A 183 3.26 33.12 -14.98
N PRO A 184 2.82 34.38 -15.21
CA PRO A 184 3.63 35.60 -15.19
C PRO A 184 4.25 35.85 -13.80
N TYR A 185 5.41 36.51 -13.78
CA TYR A 185 6.20 36.64 -12.55
C TYR A 185 5.43 37.41 -11.47
N VAL A 186 5.25 36.75 -10.34
CA VAL A 186 4.87 37.34 -9.06
C VAL A 186 5.94 36.92 -8.05
N THR A 187 6.24 37.77 -7.09
CA THR A 187 7.19 37.39 -6.02
C THR A 187 6.56 36.28 -5.18
N PRO A 188 7.10 35.05 -5.21
CA PRO A 188 6.52 33.96 -4.43
C PRO A 188 6.92 34.12 -2.97
N ALA A 189 5.96 33.96 -2.06
CA ALA A 189 6.24 33.66 -0.66
C ALA A 189 6.30 32.14 -0.53
N ILE A 190 7.51 31.59 -0.53
CA ILE A 190 7.73 30.14 -0.38
C ILE A 190 7.88 29.86 1.10
N ASP A 191 6.98 29.03 1.63
CA ASP A 191 7.05 28.49 2.99
C ASP A 191 7.35 26.99 2.90
N PHE A 192 8.20 26.50 3.80
CA PHE A 192 8.54 25.08 3.90
C PHE A 192 7.92 24.56 5.20
N ASP A 193 7.15 23.48 5.12
CA ASP A 193 6.44 22.93 6.29
C ASP A 193 7.34 22.23 7.32
N GLY A 194 8.67 22.27 7.10
CA GLY A 194 9.67 22.03 8.14
C GLY A 194 10.07 20.56 8.35
N LYS A 195 10.11 19.74 7.30
CA LYS A 195 10.81 18.44 7.33
C LYS A 195 12.14 18.46 6.61
#